data_AF-A0A934VYZ3-F1
#
_entry.id   AF-A0A934VYZ3-F1
#
_cell.length_a   1.000
_cell.length_b   1.000
_cell.length_c   1.000
_cell.angle_alpha   90.00
_cell.angle_beta   90.00
_cell.angle_gamma   90.00
#
_symmetry.space_group_name_H-M   'P 1'
#
loop_
_entity.id
_entity.type
_entity.pdbx_description
1 polymer ?
#
loop_
_entity_poly.entity_id
_entity_poly.type
_entity_poly.pdbx_seq_one_letter_code
_entity_poly.pdbx_strand_id
1 'polypeptide(L)'
;MSDSIHPSSRLISSTPATNELPRLDRIGRPQQPTPIRDADDIVSRPRPQVERVGFQTILETGLGNVSLPSAPDLISALESARSYADSADKAVPGLGRLVDAVLEDECRKLSRYLDMQTT
;
A
#
# COMPACT_ATOMS: atom_id res chain seq x y z
N MET A 1 50.27 -12.12 -13.18
CA MET A 1 50.25 -12.61 -11.79
C MET A 1 49.20 -11.80 -11.09
N SER A 2 48.06 -12.42 -10.80
CA SER A 2 46.83 -11.73 -10.41
C SER A 2 46.84 -11.40 -8.92
N ASP A 3 46.71 -10.12 -8.59
CA ASP A 3 46.60 -9.63 -7.22
C ASP A 3 45.25 -10.02 -6.61
N SER A 4 45.34 -10.63 -5.43
CA SER A 4 44.23 -11.14 -4.62
C SER A 4 43.82 -10.05 -3.62
N ILE A 5 42.54 -9.67 -3.59
CA ILE A 5 42.01 -8.71 -2.60
C ILE A 5 40.97 -9.43 -1.73
N HIS A 6 41.37 -9.77 -0.50
CA HIS A 6 40.47 -10.16 0.58
C HIS A 6 39.87 -8.91 1.24
N PRO A 7 38.55 -8.83 1.45
CA PRO A 7 37.98 -7.89 2.40
C PRO A 7 37.94 -8.50 3.81
N SER A 8 38.94 -8.17 4.62
CA SER A 8 38.93 -8.41 6.06
C SER A 8 38.07 -7.37 6.78
N SER A 9 37.15 -7.88 7.61
CA SER A 9 36.53 -7.32 8.82
C SER A 9 36.73 -5.82 9.11
N ARG A 10 35.65 -5.05 9.01
CA ARG A 10 35.50 -3.79 9.75
C ARG A 10 34.71 -4.04 11.04
N LEU A 11 35.42 -4.12 12.14
CA LEU A 11 34.89 -3.90 13.49
C LEU A 11 34.50 -2.41 13.58
N ILE A 12 33.22 -2.14 13.75
CA ILE A 12 32.72 -0.78 14.01
C ILE A 12 32.72 -0.60 15.53
N SER A 13 33.77 0.03 16.04
CA SER A 13 33.82 0.53 17.41
C SER A 13 33.12 1.89 17.49
N SER A 14 32.33 2.04 18.54
CA SER A 14 31.38 3.10 18.81
C SER A 14 32.02 4.47 19.05
N THR A 15 31.43 5.53 18.48
CA THR A 15 31.54 6.92 18.98
C THR A 15 30.21 7.64 18.81
N PRO A 16 29.69 8.35 19.83
CA PRO A 16 28.44 9.11 19.72
C PRO A 16 28.71 10.46 19.05
N ALA A 17 28.49 10.53 17.74
CA ALA A 17 28.48 11.80 17.01
C ALA A 17 27.07 12.39 17.03
N THR A 18 26.89 13.45 17.80
CA THR A 18 25.77 14.40 17.73
C THR A 18 25.68 14.97 16.32
N ASN A 19 24.83 14.39 15.48
CA ASN A 19 24.41 14.97 14.21
C ASN A 19 22.96 15.41 14.34
N GLU A 20 22.78 16.69 14.67
CA GLU A 20 21.53 17.39 14.42
C GLU A 20 21.26 17.38 12.91
N LEU A 21 20.23 16.64 12.51
CA LEU A 21 19.69 16.73 11.16
C LEU A 21 19.14 18.15 10.97
N PRO A 22 19.53 18.90 9.92
CA PRO A 22 18.85 20.14 9.58
C PRO A 22 17.39 19.80 9.28
N ARG A 23 16.49 20.28 10.14
CA ARG A 23 15.05 20.22 9.90
C ARG A 23 14.81 20.88 8.54
N LEU A 24 14.24 20.13 7.61
CA LEU A 24 13.66 20.67 6.40
C LEU A 24 12.53 21.62 6.83
N ASP A 25 12.91 22.87 7.05
CA ASP A 25 12.01 23.97 7.28
C ASP A 25 11.10 24.09 6.05
N ARG A 26 9.82 23.84 6.29
CA ARG A 26 8.74 24.56 5.62
C ARG A 26 8.61 24.28 4.12
N ILE A 27 8.31 23.03 3.77
CA ILE A 27 7.48 22.77 2.58
C ILE A 27 6.17 23.54 2.80
N GLY A 28 5.93 24.53 1.93
CA GLY A 28 4.87 25.52 2.05
C GLY A 28 3.52 24.86 2.31
N ARG A 29 2.95 25.15 3.47
CA ARG A 29 1.54 24.85 3.76
C ARG A 29 0.70 25.61 2.74
N PRO A 30 -0.25 24.98 2.03
CA PRO A 30 -1.19 25.72 1.19
C PRO A 30 -1.89 26.76 2.06
N GLN A 31 -1.80 28.03 1.66
CA GLN A 31 -2.49 29.14 2.31
C GLN A 31 -3.98 28.84 2.28
N GLN A 32 -4.57 28.69 3.46
CA GLN A 32 -6.03 28.63 3.60
C GLN A 32 -6.56 30.00 3.19
N PRO A 33 -7.46 30.11 2.19
CA PRO A 33 -8.04 31.40 1.85
C PRO A 33 -8.80 31.93 3.07
N THR A 34 -8.54 33.18 3.44
CA THR A 34 -9.29 33.90 4.47
C THR A 34 -10.77 33.95 4.08
N PRO A 35 -11.70 33.76 5.04
CA PRO A 35 -13.12 33.88 4.73
C PRO A 35 -13.42 35.33 4.31
N ILE A 36 -13.89 35.49 3.07
CA ILE A 36 -14.42 36.76 2.57
C ILE A 36 -15.67 37.05 3.40
N ARG A 37 -15.61 38.11 4.20
CA ARG A 37 -16.73 38.59 5.01
C ARG A 37 -17.72 39.29 4.08
N ASP A 38 -18.99 38.91 4.23
CA ASP A 38 -20.13 39.22 3.38
C ASP A 38 -20.17 40.69 2.92
N ALA A 39 -20.25 40.87 1.60
CA ALA A 39 -20.93 42.00 0.99
C ALA A 39 -22.15 41.41 0.28
N ASP A 40 -23.30 41.99 0.62
CA ASP A 40 -24.64 41.56 0.30
C ASP A 40 -24.87 41.11 -1.16
N ASP A 41 -25.92 40.29 -1.30
CA ASP A 41 -26.75 40.19 -2.50
C ASP A 41 -26.35 39.14 -3.56
N ILE A 42 -26.50 37.84 -3.25
CA ILE A 42 -26.70 36.81 -4.28
C ILE A 42 -27.74 35.78 -3.82
N VAL A 43 -28.93 35.92 -4.40
CA VAL A 43 -29.96 34.91 -4.68
C VAL A 43 -29.53 33.47 -4.37
N SER A 44 -30.32 32.80 -3.53
CA SER A 44 -30.25 31.38 -3.16
C SER A 44 -29.88 30.45 -4.32
N ARG A 45 -28.57 30.33 -4.60
CA ARG A 45 -28.06 29.29 -5.48
C ARG A 45 -28.18 27.99 -4.69
N PRO A 46 -28.89 26.97 -5.19
CA PRO A 46 -28.88 25.66 -4.57
C PRO A 46 -27.43 25.22 -4.47
N ARG A 47 -26.90 25.10 -3.25
CA ARG A 47 -25.61 24.42 -3.07
C ARG A 47 -25.85 22.97 -3.48
N PRO A 48 -25.14 22.42 -4.49
CA PRO A 48 -25.25 21.00 -4.75
C PRO A 48 -24.88 20.30 -3.45
N GLN A 49 -25.82 19.53 -2.90
CA GLN A 49 -25.48 18.58 -1.85
C GLN A 49 -24.48 17.64 -2.51
N VAL A 50 -23.22 17.76 -2.12
CA VAL A 50 -22.23 16.74 -2.44
C VAL A 50 -22.71 15.53 -1.65
N GLU A 51 -23.46 14.64 -2.31
CA GLU A 51 -23.71 13.31 -1.77
C GLU A 51 -22.34 12.78 -1.35
N ARG A 52 -22.21 12.40 -0.07
CA ARG A 52 -21.00 11.74 0.39
C ARG A 52 -21.01 10.36 -0.24
N VAL A 53 -20.54 10.30 -1.48
CA VAL A 53 -20.30 9.06 -2.21
C VAL A 53 -19.26 8.30 -1.39
N GLY A 54 -19.70 7.28 -0.66
CA GLY A 54 -18.81 6.48 0.17
C GLY A 54 -17.82 5.72 -0.71
N PHE A 55 -16.71 5.25 -0.13
CA PHE A 55 -15.77 4.39 -0.85
C PHE A 55 -16.46 3.19 -1.53
N GLN A 56 -17.49 2.66 -0.89
CA GLN A 56 -18.34 1.60 -1.42
C GLN A 56 -18.94 1.98 -2.79
N THR A 57 -19.51 3.16 -2.93
CA THR A 57 -20.14 3.62 -4.17
C THR A 57 -19.11 3.92 -5.27
N ILE A 58 -17.90 4.38 -4.90
CA ILE A 58 -16.78 4.54 -5.84
C ILE A 58 -16.35 3.17 -6.40
N LEU A 59 -16.24 2.17 -5.53
CA LEU A 59 -15.90 0.81 -5.91
C LEU A 59 -16.99 0.18 -6.78
N GLU A 60 -18.26 0.32 -6.41
CA GLU A 60 -19.40 -0.17 -7.21
C GLU A 60 -19.45 0.48 -8.60
N THR A 61 -19.14 1.77 -8.70
CA THR A 61 -19.10 2.47 -9.99
C THR A 61 -17.89 2.04 -10.83
N GLY A 62 -16.73 1.84 -10.20
CA GLY A 62 -15.48 1.51 -10.90
C GLY A 62 -15.35 0.03 -11.29
N LEU A 63 -15.86 -0.87 -10.47
CA LEU A 63 -15.84 -2.32 -10.71
C LEU A 63 -17.10 -2.79 -11.45
N GLY A 64 -18.19 -2.04 -11.40
CA GLY A 64 -19.51 -2.49 -11.86
C GLY A 64 -20.09 -3.56 -10.94
N ASN A 65 -21.07 -4.34 -11.44
CA ASN A 65 -21.68 -5.45 -10.72
C ASN A 65 -20.75 -6.68 -10.69
N VAL A 66 -19.62 -6.58 -9.99
CA VAL A 66 -18.70 -7.70 -9.78
C VAL A 66 -19.01 -8.36 -8.45
N SER A 67 -19.51 -9.60 -8.50
CA SER A 67 -19.53 -10.47 -7.33
C SER A 67 -18.15 -11.08 -7.16
N LEU A 68 -17.42 -10.63 -6.15
CA LEU A 68 -16.16 -11.26 -5.78
C LEU A 68 -16.42 -12.59 -5.05
N PRO A 69 -15.55 -13.59 -5.21
CA PRO A 69 -15.61 -14.81 -4.41
C PRO A 69 -15.47 -14.51 -2.91
N SER A 70 -15.94 -15.42 -2.07
CA SER A 70 -15.78 -15.26 -0.62
C SER A 70 -14.29 -15.30 -0.24
N ALA A 71 -13.92 -14.68 0.90
CA ALA A 71 -12.53 -14.71 1.36
C ALA A 71 -11.98 -16.14 1.56
N PRO A 72 -12.74 -17.12 2.08
CA PRO A 72 -12.31 -18.53 2.11
C PRO A 72 -12.05 -19.10 0.71
N ASP A 73 -12.93 -18.83 -0.26
CA ASP A 73 -12.75 -19.33 -1.64
C ASP A 73 -11.49 -18.75 -2.28
N LEU A 74 -11.20 -17.47 -2.02
CA LEU A 74 -9.98 -16.81 -2.48
C LEU A 74 -8.72 -17.44 -1.87
N ILE A 75 -8.73 -17.75 -0.56
CA ILE A 75 -7.60 -18.42 0.09
C ILE A 75 -7.35 -19.79 -0.54
N SER A 76 -8.39 -20.61 -0.73
CA SER A 76 -8.24 -21.93 -1.37
C SER A 76 -7.73 -21.82 -2.81
N ALA A 77 -8.15 -20.81 -3.55
CA ALA A 77 -7.64 -20.55 -4.89
C ALA A 77 -6.15 -20.16 -4.88
N LEU A 78 -5.72 -19.31 -3.94
CA LEU A 78 -4.31 -18.91 -3.78
C LEU A 78 -3.43 -20.08 -3.34
N GLU A 79 -3.90 -20.93 -2.43
CA GLU A 79 -3.21 -22.16 -2.02
C GLU A 79 -3.05 -23.12 -3.20
N SER A 80 -4.08 -23.26 -4.03
CA SER A 80 -4.00 -24.06 -5.26
C SER A 80 -3.00 -23.47 -6.26
N ALA A 81 -2.98 -22.14 -6.37
CA ALA A 81 -2.06 -21.43 -7.26
C ALA A 81 -0.58 -21.60 -6.88
N ARG A 82 -0.28 -21.90 -5.61
CA ARG A 82 1.09 -22.17 -5.12
C ARG A 82 1.76 -23.31 -5.89
N SER A 83 1.01 -24.28 -6.38
CA SER A 83 1.55 -25.38 -7.21
C SER A 83 2.21 -24.92 -8.51
N TYR A 84 1.91 -23.70 -8.98
CA TYR A 84 2.53 -23.12 -10.18
C TYR A 84 3.85 -22.38 -9.88
N ALA A 85 4.22 -22.17 -8.62
CA ALA A 85 5.47 -21.47 -8.26
C ALA A 85 6.71 -22.18 -8.85
N ASP A 86 6.75 -23.52 -8.77
CA ASP A 86 7.81 -24.33 -9.37
C ASP A 86 7.89 -24.16 -10.89
N SER A 87 6.73 -24.03 -11.55
CA SER A 87 6.68 -23.81 -12.99
C SER A 87 7.17 -22.41 -13.36
N ALA A 88 6.83 -21.41 -12.53
CA ALA A 88 7.32 -20.04 -12.70
C ALA A 88 8.84 -19.95 -12.50
N ASP A 89 9.40 -20.67 -11.53
CA ASP A 89 10.84 -20.71 -11.28
C ASP A 89 11.63 -21.36 -12.43
N LYS A 90 11.08 -22.42 -13.02
CA LYS A 90 11.66 -23.08 -14.21
C LYS A 90 11.69 -22.14 -15.42
N ALA A 91 10.69 -21.26 -15.56
CA ALA A 91 10.64 -20.29 -16.64
C ALA A 91 11.59 -19.11 -16.40
N VAL A 92 11.63 -18.60 -15.18
CA VAL A 92 12.49 -17.49 -14.76
C VAL A 92 13.08 -17.80 -13.38
N PRO A 93 14.40 -18.06 -13.27
CA PRO A 93 15.03 -18.39 -12.01
C PRO A 93 14.78 -17.31 -10.94
N GLY A 94 14.24 -17.70 -9.80
CA GLY A 94 13.90 -16.82 -8.69
C GLY A 94 12.47 -16.27 -8.71
N LEU A 95 11.74 -16.40 -9.83
CA LEU A 95 10.34 -15.97 -9.91
C LEU A 95 9.42 -16.82 -9.02
N GLY A 96 9.69 -18.11 -8.87
CA GLY A 96 8.88 -18.97 -7.99
C GLY A 96 8.87 -18.47 -6.55
N ARG A 97 10.02 -18.00 -6.05
CA ARG A 97 10.12 -17.42 -4.70
C ARG A 97 9.30 -16.14 -4.54
N LEU A 98 9.27 -15.31 -5.58
CA LEU A 98 8.43 -14.10 -5.58
C LEU A 98 6.96 -14.47 -5.58
N VAL A 99 6.56 -15.44 -6.41
CA VAL A 99 5.18 -15.95 -6.45
C VAL A 99 4.78 -16.50 -5.08
N ASP A 100 5.61 -17.33 -4.45
CA ASP A 100 5.35 -17.86 -3.11
C ASP A 100 5.18 -16.75 -2.07
N ALA A 101 6.05 -15.75 -2.09
CA ALA A 101 6.00 -14.63 -1.15
C ALA A 101 4.71 -13.81 -1.31
N VAL A 102 4.29 -13.54 -2.54
CA VAL A 102 3.04 -12.82 -2.82
C VAL A 102 1.84 -13.65 -2.39
N LEU A 103 1.79 -14.94 -2.75
CA LEU A 103 0.69 -15.82 -2.35
C LEU A 103 0.57 -15.94 -0.82
N GLU A 104 1.70 -16.04 -0.10
CA GLU A 104 1.68 -16.04 1.37
C GLU A 104 1.15 -14.72 1.94
N ASP A 105 1.59 -13.58 1.40
CA ASP A 105 1.15 -12.26 1.85
C ASP A 105 -0.35 -12.03 1.62
N GLU A 106 -0.87 -12.42 0.45
CA GLU A 106 -2.30 -12.31 0.14
C GLU A 106 -3.16 -13.25 1.00
N CYS A 107 -2.75 -14.50 1.22
CA CYS A 107 -3.44 -15.40 2.16
C CYS A 107 -3.47 -14.80 3.56
N ARG A 108 -2.35 -14.23 4.03
CA ARG A 108 -2.27 -13.60 5.36
C ARG A 108 -3.20 -12.40 5.49
N LYS A 109 -3.33 -11.57 4.45
CA LYS A 109 -4.27 -10.42 4.43
C LYS A 109 -5.72 -10.91 4.52
N LEU A 110 -6.08 -11.91 3.74
CA LEU A 110 -7.43 -12.48 3.73
C LEU A 110 -7.78 -13.15 5.06
N SER A 111 -6.85 -13.89 5.68
CA SER A 111 -7.07 -14.46 7.01
C SER A 111 -7.33 -13.39 8.06
N ARG A 112 -6.52 -12.31 8.07
CA ARG A 112 -6.75 -11.19 9.00
C ARG A 112 -8.08 -10.49 8.76
N TYR A 113 -8.48 -10.34 7.50
CA TYR A 113 -9.77 -9.77 7.16
C TYR A 113 -10.94 -10.61 7.70
N LEU A 114 -10.82 -11.95 7.65
CA LEU A 114 -11.80 -12.85 8.25
C LEU A 114 -11.84 -12.72 9.77
N ASP A 115 -10.69 -12.69 10.44
CA ASP A 115 -10.62 -12.51 11.90
C ASP A 115 -11.34 -11.23 12.33
N MET A 116 -11.14 -10.12 11.60
CA MET A 116 -11.77 -8.83 11.88
C MET A 116 -13.29 -8.82 11.69
N GLN A 117 -13.85 -9.68 10.85
CA GLN A 117 -15.30 -9.79 10.68
C GLN A 117 -15.98 -10.59 11.79
N THR A 118 -15.22 -11.38 12.54
CA THR A 118 -15.74 -12.20 13.64
C THR A 118 -15.76 -11.49 15.00
N THR A 119 -15.27 -10.24 15.06
CA THR A 119 -15.21 -9.40 16.26
C THR A 119 -16.28 -8.32 16.23
#